data_AF-A0AA95IYR5-F1
#
_entry.id   AF-A0AA95IYR5-F1
#
_cell.length_a   1.000
_cell.length_b   1.000
_cell.length_c   1.000
_cell.angle_alpha   90.00
_cell.angle_beta   90.00
_cell.angle_gamma   90.00
#
_symmetry.space_group_name_H-M   'P 1'
#
loop_
_entity.id
_entity.type
_entity.pdbx_description
1 polymer ?
#
loop_
_entity_poly.entity_id
_entity_poly.type
_entity_poly.pdbx_seq_one_letter_code
_entity_poly.pdbx_strand_id
1 'polypeptide(L)'
;MLRILTDRGTEYCGKVENHDYELYLAINDIEHTKTKARSPQTNGICERFHKTILQEFYQVTFRKNLYSSLEQLQSDLDIWLNFYNNERTHQGKMCCGRTPMQTLLDGKAVWAQKNLAQI
;
A
#
# COMPACT_ATOMS: atom_id res chain seq x y z
N MET A 1 -7.27 5.10 17.99
CA MET A 1 -7.38 3.68 17.62
C MET A 1 -6.71 3.48 16.26
N LEU A 2 -5.75 2.55 16.17
CA LEU A 2 -5.12 2.18 14.91
C LEU A 2 -5.95 1.11 14.22
N ARG A 3 -6.04 1.17 12.89
CA ARG A 3 -6.84 0.23 12.09
C ARG A 3 -6.12 -0.08 10.78
N ILE A 4 -6.17 -1.34 10.37
CA ILE A 4 -5.72 -1.80 9.07
C ILE A 4 -6.87 -2.42 8.29
N LEU A 5 -6.87 -2.23 6.96
CA LEU A 5 -7.81 -2.84 6.05
C LEU A 5 -7.06 -3.76 5.10
N THR A 6 -7.38 -5.05 5.09
CA THR A 6 -6.88 -6.01 4.11
C THR A 6 -8.04 -6.64 3.35
N ASP A 7 -7.73 -7.34 2.27
CA ASP A 7 -8.66 -8.29 1.70
C ASP A 7 -8.77 -9.56 2.56
N ARG A 8 -9.51 -10.56 2.06
CA ARG A 8 -9.69 -11.85 2.72
C ARG A 8 -8.64 -12.90 2.29
N GLY A 9 -7.48 -12.47 1.80
CA GLY A 9 -6.36 -13.34 1.50
C GLY A 9 -5.96 -14.17 2.72
N THR A 10 -5.57 -15.42 2.49
CA THR A 10 -5.15 -16.34 3.56
C THR A 10 -3.87 -15.91 4.25
N GLU A 11 -3.10 -15.01 3.64
CA GLU A 11 -1.92 -14.37 4.22
C GLU A 11 -2.27 -13.32 5.30
N TYR A 12 -3.48 -12.76 5.26
CA TYR A 12 -3.96 -11.78 6.24
C TYR A 12 -5.01 -12.37 7.19
N CYS A 13 -5.72 -13.41 6.76
CA CYS A 13 -6.87 -13.95 7.48
C CYS A 13 -6.68 -15.44 7.84
N GLY A 14 -6.67 -15.74 9.13
CA GLY A 14 -6.68 -17.10 9.66
C GLY A 14 -7.32 -17.20 11.04
N LYS A 15 -7.14 -18.35 11.72
CA LYS A 15 -7.54 -18.49 13.12
C LYS A 15 -6.63 -17.63 13.99
N VAL A 16 -7.21 -16.72 14.77
CA VAL A 16 -6.44 -15.74 15.57
C VAL A 16 -5.42 -16.43 16.48
N GLU A 17 -5.74 -17.58 17.06
CA GLU A 17 -4.81 -18.32 17.93
C GLU A 17 -3.53 -18.83 17.24
N ASN A 18 -3.52 -18.97 15.91
CA ASN A 18 -2.43 -19.62 15.16
C ASN A 18 -2.01 -18.85 13.90
N HIS A 19 -2.41 -17.58 13.76
CA HIS A 19 -2.13 -16.78 12.57
C HIS A 19 -1.27 -15.58 12.91
N ASP A 20 0.00 -15.64 12.54
CA ASP A 20 1.04 -14.66 12.91
C ASP A 20 0.63 -13.21 12.65
N TYR A 21 -0.04 -12.95 11.52
CA TYR A 21 -0.52 -11.59 11.21
C TYR A 21 -1.64 -11.12 12.15
N GLU A 22 -2.60 -11.99 12.49
CA GLU A 22 -3.72 -11.62 13.38
C GLU A 22 -3.21 -11.45 14.82
N LEU A 23 -2.26 -12.30 15.24
CA LEU A 23 -1.56 -12.18 16.53
C LEU A 23 -0.77 -10.88 16.61
N TYR A 24 -0.01 -10.53 15.57
CA TYR A 24 0.75 -9.28 15.51
C TYR A 24 -0.17 -8.05 15.66
N LEU A 25 -1.29 -8.03 14.96
CA LEU A 25 -2.25 -6.92 15.07
C LEU A 25 -2.86 -6.83 16.47
N ALA A 26 -3.21 -7.97 17.08
CA ALA A 26 -3.75 -8.01 18.44
C ALA A 26 -2.73 -7.49 19.48
N ILE A 27 -1.46 -7.89 19.38
CA ILE A 27 -0.39 -7.43 20.28
C ILE A 27 -0.16 -5.91 20.17
N ASN A 28 -0.31 -5.36 18.97
CA ASN A 28 -0.09 -3.94 18.70
C ASN A 28 -1.36 -3.08 18.85
N ASP A 29 -2.46 -3.64 19.35
CA ASP A 29 -3.77 -2.96 19.47
C ASP A 29 -4.23 -2.30 18.15
N ILE A 30 -4.04 -3.02 17.04
CA ILE A 30 -4.46 -2.60 15.70
C ILE A 30 -5.73 -3.36 15.32
N GLU A 31 -6.81 -2.63 15.08
CA GLU A 31 -8.07 -3.22 14.63
C GLU A 31 -7.94 -3.72 13.18
N HIS A 32 -8.23 -5.00 12.96
CA HIS A 32 -8.23 -5.60 11.63
C HIS A 32 -9.62 -5.53 10.99
N THR A 33 -9.77 -4.68 9.97
CA THR A 33 -10.96 -4.64 9.11
C THR A 33 -10.70 -5.39 7.81
N LYS A 34 -11.72 -6.12 7.31
CA LYS A 34 -11.62 -6.89 6.06
C LYS A 34 -12.51 -6.26 5.01
N THR A 35 -12.09 -6.24 3.75
CA THR A 35 -12.94 -5.76 2.65
C THR A 35 -14.28 -6.50 2.66
N LYS A 36 -15.41 -5.82 2.41
CA LYS A 36 -16.71 -6.50 2.32
C LYS A 36 -16.77 -7.33 1.04
N ALA A 37 -17.45 -8.48 1.09
CA ALA A 37 -17.70 -9.27 -0.11
C ALA A 37 -18.34 -8.39 -1.19
N ARG A 38 -17.86 -8.51 -2.44
CA ARG A 38 -18.36 -7.75 -3.60
C ARG A 38 -18.24 -6.21 -3.46
N SER A 39 -17.26 -5.71 -2.69
CA SER A 39 -17.00 -4.26 -2.53
C SER A 39 -15.64 -3.84 -3.14
N PRO A 40 -15.50 -3.85 -4.48
CA PRO A 40 -14.21 -3.69 -5.18
C PRO A 40 -13.55 -2.33 -4.97
N GLN A 41 -14.32 -1.30 -4.56
CA GLN A 41 -13.79 0.05 -4.39
C GLN A 41 -12.74 0.14 -3.27
N THR A 42 -12.79 -0.77 -2.29
CA THR A 42 -11.88 -0.76 -1.13
C THR A 42 -10.47 -1.23 -1.45
N ASN A 43 -10.28 -2.05 -2.50
CA ASN A 43 -8.96 -2.54 -2.91
C ASN A 43 -8.47 -1.95 -4.24
N GLY A 44 -9.31 -1.16 -4.92
CA GLY A 44 -9.03 -0.70 -6.29
C GLY A 44 -7.76 0.15 -6.45
N ILE A 45 -7.30 0.84 -5.39
CA ILE A 45 -6.04 1.59 -5.42
C ILE A 45 -4.84 0.64 -5.40
N CYS A 46 -4.83 -0.36 -4.51
CA CYS A 46 -3.77 -1.37 -4.46
C CYS A 46 -3.73 -2.18 -5.76
N GLU A 47 -4.89 -2.61 -6.27
CA GLU A 47 -4.99 -3.30 -7.56
C GLU A 47 -4.46 -2.46 -8.72
N ARG A 48 -4.76 -1.15 -8.73
CA ARG A 48 -4.24 -0.23 -9.75
C ARG A 48 -2.72 -0.11 -9.64
N PHE A 49 -2.19 0.04 -8.43
CA PHE A 49 -0.75 0.08 -8.18
C PHE A 49 -0.06 -1.20 -8.65
N HIS A 50 -0.59 -2.38 -8.29
CA HIS A 50 -0.05 -3.68 -8.72
C HIS A 50 0.01 -3.82 -10.24
N LYS A 51 -1.01 -3.35 -10.96
CA LYS A 51 -0.98 -3.30 -12.44
C LYS A 51 0.10 -2.34 -12.95
N THR A 52 0.21 -1.17 -12.35
CA THR A 52 1.20 -0.15 -12.73
C THR A 52 2.63 -0.63 -12.54
N ILE A 53 2.99 -1.16 -11.37
CA ILE A 53 4.34 -1.68 -11.10
C ILE A 53 4.66 -2.89 -12.00
N LEU A 54 3.69 -3.77 -12.26
CA LEU A 54 3.88 -4.88 -13.20
C LEU A 54 4.22 -4.39 -14.61
N GLN A 55 3.44 -3.44 -15.14
CA GLN A 55 3.56 -2.97 -16.52
C GLN A 55 4.80 -2.07 -16.72
N GLU A 56 5.08 -1.18 -15.77
CA GLU A 56 6.09 -0.15 -15.93
C GLU A 56 7.45 -0.56 -15.38
N PHE A 57 7.49 -1.37 -14.32
CA PHE A 57 8.74 -1.84 -13.73
C PHE A 57 9.05 -3.28 -14.16
N TYR A 58 8.32 -4.27 -13.66
CA TYR A 58 8.71 -5.68 -13.79
C TYR A 58 8.80 -6.14 -15.26
N GLN A 59 7.79 -5.87 -16.08
CA GLN A 59 7.80 -6.24 -17.50
C GLN A 59 8.89 -5.54 -18.30
N VAL A 60 9.26 -4.31 -17.93
CA VAL A 60 10.32 -3.55 -18.62
C VAL A 60 11.69 -4.06 -18.19
N THR A 61 11.88 -4.22 -16.89
CA THR A 61 13.18 -4.52 -16.29
C THR A 61 13.64 -5.93 -16.62
N PHE A 62 12.75 -6.93 -16.56
CA PHE A 62 13.07 -8.31 -16.95
C PHE A 62 13.28 -8.49 -18.46
N ARG A 63 12.89 -7.52 -19.30
CA ARG A 63 13.24 -7.52 -20.73
C ARG A 63 14.60 -6.87 -21.02
N LYS A 64 15.06 -5.96 -20.17
CA LYS A 64 16.27 -5.16 -20.38
C LYS A 64 17.49 -5.68 -19.62
N ASN A 65 17.26 -6.27 -18.46
CA ASN A 65 18.30 -6.64 -17.50
C ASN A 65 18.19 -8.12 -17.15
N LEU A 66 19.35 -8.75 -16.95
CA LEU A 66 19.45 -10.06 -16.32
C LEU A 66 19.95 -9.86 -14.89
N TYR A 67 19.09 -10.14 -13.93
CA TYR A 67 19.43 -10.02 -12.51
C TYR A 67 20.14 -11.26 -12.03
N SER A 68 21.28 -11.07 -11.36
CA SER A 68 22.08 -12.15 -10.77
C SER A 68 21.75 -12.40 -9.29
N SER A 69 21.03 -11.46 -8.66
CA SER A 69 20.66 -11.51 -7.25
C SER A 69 19.38 -10.72 -6.98
N LEU A 70 18.72 -11.01 -5.86
CA LEU A 70 17.50 -10.31 -5.45
C LEU A 70 17.81 -8.86 -5.06
N GLU A 71 18.99 -8.62 -4.50
CA GLU A 71 19.46 -7.32 -4.03
C GLU A 71 19.58 -6.33 -5.19
N GLN A 72 20.05 -6.78 -6.36
CA GLN A 72 20.08 -5.95 -7.57
C GLN A 72 18.67 -5.56 -8.02
N LEU A 73 17.74 -6.51 -8.03
CA LEU A 73 16.35 -6.23 -8.38
C LEU A 73 15.70 -5.27 -7.37
N GLN A 74 16.00 -5.43 -6.09
CA GLN A 74 15.50 -4.58 -5.01
C GLN A 74 16.01 -3.14 -5.17
N SER A 75 17.30 -2.95 -5.46
CA SER A 75 17.87 -1.61 -5.70
C SER A 75 17.17 -0.87 -6.84
N ASP A 76 16.95 -1.55 -7.96
CA ASP A 76 16.25 -0.95 -9.12
C ASP A 76 14.77 -0.68 -8.79
N LEU A 77 14.14 -1.56 -8.02
CA LEU A 77 12.77 -1.37 -7.54
C LEU A 77 12.65 -0.16 -6.62
N ASP A 78 13.60 0.02 -5.68
CA ASP A 78 13.60 1.13 -4.74
C ASP A 78 13.73 2.48 -5.45
N ILE A 79 14.57 2.55 -6.49
CA ILE A 79 14.68 3.73 -7.36
C ILE A 79 13.33 4.02 -8.04
N TRP A 80 12.71 2.98 -8.62
CA TRP A 80 11.41 3.14 -9.28
C TRP A 80 10.30 3.56 -8.30
N LEU A 81 10.29 3.00 -7.09
CA LEU A 81 9.35 3.35 -6.03
C LEU A 81 9.54 4.79 -5.55
N ASN A 82 10.80 5.25 -5.42
CA ASN A 82 11.07 6.65 -5.09
C ASN A 82 10.49 7.60 -6.12
N PHE A 83 10.73 7.33 -7.41
CA PHE A 83 10.12 8.10 -8.51
C PHE A 83 8.58 8.05 -8.45
N TYR A 84 8.00 6.86 -8.31
CA TYR A 84 6.54 6.69 -8.25
C TYR A 84 5.91 7.49 -7.09
N ASN A 85 6.52 7.45 -5.90
CA ASN A 85 5.95 8.07 -4.71
C ASN A 85 6.20 9.58 -4.63
N ASN A 86 7.36 10.05 -5.10
CA ASN A 86 7.82 11.41 -4.83
C ASN A 86 7.83 12.33 -6.05
N GLU A 87 7.87 11.79 -7.27
CA GLU A 87 8.03 12.60 -8.49
C GLU A 87 6.83 12.46 -9.44
N ARG A 88 6.25 11.26 -9.53
CA ARG A 88 5.12 11.00 -10.43
C ARG A 88 3.84 11.65 -9.93
N THR A 89 3.24 12.50 -10.75
CA THR A 89 1.91 13.07 -10.49
C THR A 89 0.80 12.15 -10.96
N HIS A 90 -0.29 12.07 -10.19
CA HIS A 90 -1.45 11.24 -10.51
C HIS A 90 -2.72 12.08 -10.64
N GLN A 91 -3.32 12.09 -11.82
CA GLN A 91 -4.55 12.86 -12.11
C GLN A 91 -5.84 12.19 -11.58
N GLY A 92 -5.73 11.03 -10.93
CA GLY A 92 -6.87 10.34 -10.35
C GLY A 92 -7.48 11.09 -9.17
N LYS A 93 -8.76 10.80 -8.86
CA LYS A 93 -9.56 11.45 -7.81
C LYS A 93 -8.88 11.55 -6.43
N MET A 94 -8.01 10.61 -6.07
CA MET A 94 -7.33 10.64 -4.77
C MET A 94 -6.19 11.65 -4.72
N CYS A 95 -5.40 11.75 -5.80
CA CYS A 95 -4.19 12.54 -5.81
C CYS A 95 -4.39 13.93 -6.44
N CYS A 96 -5.36 14.10 -7.35
CA CYS A 96 -5.73 15.38 -7.95
C CYS A 96 -4.51 16.15 -8.53
N GLY A 97 -3.63 15.44 -9.22
CA GLY A 97 -2.41 15.99 -9.81
C GLY A 97 -1.20 16.06 -8.87
N ARG A 98 -1.35 15.67 -7.59
CA ARG A 98 -0.24 15.52 -6.64
C ARG A 98 0.44 14.17 -6.77
N THR A 99 1.59 14.03 -6.12
CA THR A 99 2.28 12.75 -5.96
C THR A 99 1.62 11.90 -4.86
N PRO A 100 1.84 10.57 -4.83
CA PRO A 100 1.34 9.72 -3.75
C PRO A 100 1.84 10.18 -2.38
N MET A 101 3.12 10.57 -2.27
CA MET A 101 3.70 11.04 -1.01
C MET A 101 3.07 12.35 -0.55
N GLN A 102 2.87 13.33 -1.44
CA GLN A 102 2.16 14.58 -1.10
C GLN A 102 0.75 14.28 -0.59
N THR A 103 0.02 13.40 -1.28
CA THR A 103 -1.33 12.98 -0.88
C THR A 103 -1.34 12.34 0.52
N LEU A 104 -0.34 11.50 0.83
CA LEU A 104 -0.18 10.86 2.13
C LEU A 104 0.10 11.87 3.24
N LEU A 105 1.02 12.80 3.02
CA LEU A 105 1.38 13.84 4.00
C LEU A 105 0.20 14.75 4.31
N ASP A 106 -0.53 15.17 3.27
CA ASP A 106 -1.74 15.98 3.44
C ASP A 106 -2.82 15.20 4.22
N GLY A 107 -3.02 13.91 3.90
CA GLY A 107 -3.94 13.04 4.62
C GLY A 107 -3.58 12.88 6.11
N LYS A 108 -2.27 12.74 6.42
CA LYS A 108 -1.76 12.68 7.80
C LYS A 108 -2.04 13.98 8.57
N ALA A 109 -1.84 15.14 7.95
CA ALA A 109 -2.12 16.42 8.58
C ALA A 109 -3.62 16.57 8.93
N VAL A 110 -4.50 16.21 7.99
CA VAL A 110 -5.97 16.22 8.21
C VAL A 110 -6.37 15.26 9.33
N TRP A 111 -5.78 14.07 9.39
CA TRP A 111 -6.05 13.11 10.46
C TRP A 111 -5.61 13.64 11.83
N ALA A 112 -4.42 14.24 11.94
CA ALA A 112 -3.90 14.81 13.18
C ALA A 112 -4.81 15.91 13.72
N GLN A 113 -5.30 16.80 12.85
CA GLN A 113 -6.26 17.86 13.22
C GLN A 113 -7.57 17.30 13.78
N LYS A 114 -8.11 16.23 13.18
CA LYS A 114 -9.35 15.59 13.65
C LYS A 114 -9.19 14.89 14.98
N ASN A 115 -8.04 14.25 15.23
CA ASN A 115 -7.78 13.62 16.51
C ASN A 115 -7.60 14.62 17.65
N LEU A 116 -6.95 15.77 17.39
CA LEU A 116 -6.81 16.84 18.38
C LEU A 116 -8.16 17.46 18.76
N ALA A 117 -9.12 17.50 17.84
CA ALA A 117 -10.48 17.96 18.09
C ALA A 117 -11.37 16.91 18.80
N GLN A 118 -10.88 15.70 19.04
CA GLN A 118 -11.56 14.62 19.77
C GLN A 118 -11.05 14.44 21.21
N ILE A 119 -10.12 15.30 21.66
CA ILE A 119 -9.61 15.36 23.03
C ILE A 119 -10.33 16.48 23.78
#